data_AF-A0AAI8ETH3-F1
#
_entry.id   AF-A0AAI8ETH3-F1
#
_cell.length_a   1.000
_cell.length_b   1.000
_cell.length_c   1.000
_cell.angle_alpha   90.00
_cell.angle_beta   90.00
_cell.angle_gamma   90.00
#
_symmetry.space_group_name_H-M   'P 1'
#
loop_
_entity.id
_entity.type
_entity.pdbx_description
1 polymer ?
#
loop_
_entity_poly.entity_id
_entity_poly.type
_entity_poly.pdbx_seq_one_letter_code
_entity_poly.pdbx_strand_id
1 'polypeptide(L)'
;MDFLEDIKACGHPRLFPHLSAGVNRETGETNARYSQGAVNQFSSYMKTLGFGKGIGAHAFRHTLATELHHKNVSDQDIALITGHSLRKNVPVLHDAYFHKKPKLARAKQIKILAKYKPPVELPKYERGQFKESLADPSKFYP
;
A
#
# COMPACT_ATOMS: atom_id res chain seq x y z
N MET A 1 1.60 -15.79 7.78
CA MET A 1 2.67 -14.83 7.40
C MET A 1 3.18 -14.27 8.71
N ASP A 2 4.44 -14.51 9.06
CA ASP A 2 5.00 -14.20 10.38
C ASP A 2 4.79 -12.73 10.79
N PHE A 3 4.91 -11.79 9.84
CA PHE A 3 4.64 -10.36 10.08
C PHE A 3 3.25 -10.11 10.68
N LEU A 4 2.21 -10.76 10.16
CA LEU A 4 0.84 -10.56 10.65
C LEU A 4 0.67 -11.13 12.06
N GLU A 5 1.44 -12.16 12.41
CA GLU A 5 1.38 -12.76 13.74
C GLU A 5 2.06 -11.85 14.76
N ASP A 6 3.23 -11.31 14.43
CA ASP A 6 3.95 -10.36 15.30
C ASP A 6 3.14 -9.07 15.52
N ILE A 7 2.52 -8.52 14.47
CA ILE A 7 1.67 -7.32 14.62
C ILE A 7 0.41 -7.62 15.44
N LYS A 8 -0.22 -8.78 15.26
CA LYS A 8 -1.38 -9.19 16.08
C LYS A 8 -1.00 -9.39 17.55
N ALA A 9 0.19 -9.94 17.82
CA ALA A 9 0.68 -10.13 19.18
C ALA A 9 0.86 -8.80 19.94
N CYS A 10 1.02 -7.69 19.21
CA CYS A 10 1.07 -6.34 19.79
C CYS A 10 -0.30 -5.81 20.25
N GLY A 11 -1.41 -6.49 19.93
CA GLY A 11 -2.76 -6.10 20.34
C GLY A 11 -3.33 -4.86 19.61
N HIS A 12 -2.63 -4.34 18.60
CA HIS A 12 -3.05 -3.14 17.87
C HIS A 12 -3.90 -3.48 16.63
N PRO A 13 -4.99 -2.76 16.34
CA PRO A 13 -5.88 -3.08 15.21
C PRO A 13 -5.27 -2.78 13.83
N ARG A 14 -4.23 -1.94 13.78
CA ARG A 14 -3.58 -1.50 12.53
C ARG A 14 -2.33 -2.32 12.20
N LEU A 15 -2.13 -2.58 10.91
CA LEU A 15 -0.94 -3.27 10.39
C LEU A 15 0.38 -2.50 10.59
N PHE A 16 0.31 -1.18 10.69
CA PHE A 16 1.47 -0.30 10.88
C PHE A 16 1.18 0.66 12.05
N PRO A 17 1.34 0.20 13.30
CA PRO A 17 0.95 0.97 14.48
C PRO A 17 1.77 2.26 14.66
N HIS A 18 3.02 2.30 14.20
CA HIS A 18 3.90 3.47 14.33
C HIS A 18 3.60 4.62 13.36
N LEU A 19 2.65 4.47 12.44
CA LEU A 19 2.32 5.54 11.49
C LEU A 19 1.28 6.48 12.09
N SER A 20 1.67 7.73 12.33
CA SER A 20 0.76 8.77 12.82
C SER A 20 -0.25 9.21 11.75
N ALA A 21 -1.46 9.56 12.19
CA ALA A 21 -2.44 10.27 11.37
C ALA A 21 -2.01 11.71 11.04
N GLY A 22 -1.01 12.24 11.77
CA GLY A 22 -0.74 13.65 11.89
C GLY A 22 -1.84 14.37 12.67
N VAL A 23 -1.48 15.49 13.29
CA VAL A 23 -2.43 16.38 13.97
C VAL A 23 -2.34 17.78 13.39
N ASN A 24 -3.47 18.47 13.30
CA ASN A 24 -3.51 19.89 13.05
C ASN A 24 -3.00 20.62 14.29
N ARG A 25 -2.03 21.53 14.12
CA ARG A 25 -1.41 22.24 15.26
C ARG A 25 -2.32 23.30 15.88
N GLU A 26 -3.29 23.81 15.12
CA GLU A 26 -4.22 24.84 15.57
C GLU A 26 -5.42 24.22 16.28
N THR A 27 -5.97 23.12 15.73
CA THR A 27 -7.19 22.50 16.27
C THR A 27 -6.92 21.29 17.17
N GLY A 28 -5.72 20.71 17.11
CA GLY A 28 -5.38 19.46 17.80
C GLY A 28 -5.98 18.20 17.18
N GLU A 29 -6.83 18.34 16.15
CA GLU A 29 -7.54 17.22 15.53
C GLU A 29 -6.66 16.42 14.56
N THR A 30 -7.08 15.18 14.27
CA THR A 30 -6.38 14.31 13.32
C THR A 30 -6.44 14.84 11.88
N ASN A 31 -5.33 14.76 11.15
CA ASN A 31 -5.30 15.03 9.71
C ASN A 31 -5.72 13.81 8.87
N ALA A 32 -5.95 12.65 9.49
CA ALA A 32 -6.23 11.37 8.83
C ALA A 32 -5.18 10.96 7.75
N ARG A 33 -3.94 11.46 7.85
CA ARG A 33 -2.85 11.24 6.89
C ARG A 33 -1.91 10.11 7.31
N TYR A 34 -2.46 8.94 7.63
CA TYR A 34 -1.69 7.78 8.10
C TYR A 34 -0.60 7.30 7.12
N SER A 35 -0.75 7.58 5.82
CA SER A 35 0.23 7.22 4.80
C SER A 35 1.41 8.20 4.69
N GLN A 36 1.27 9.43 5.20
CA GLN A 36 2.28 10.47 5.01
C GLN A 36 3.61 10.12 5.69
N GLY A 37 3.54 9.54 6.89
CA GLY A 37 4.72 9.06 7.61
C GLY A 37 5.52 8.05 6.79
N ALA A 38 4.84 7.05 6.22
CA ALA A 38 5.48 6.03 5.38
C ALA A 38 6.10 6.62 4.11
N VAL A 39 5.40 7.55 3.44
CA VAL A 39 5.92 8.23 2.24
C VAL A 39 7.18 9.03 2.56
N ASN A 40 7.19 9.75 3.69
CA ASN A 40 8.33 10.55 4.11
C ASN A 40 9.52 9.66 4.50
N GLN A 41 9.31 8.63 5.32
CA GLN A 41 10.34 7.68 5.73
C GLN A 41 10.96 6.98 4.52
N PHE A 42 10.13 6.51 3.58
CA PHE A 42 10.60 5.88 2.36
C PHE A 42 11.39 6.85 1.49
N SER A 43 10.92 8.08 1.31
CA SER A 43 11.65 9.10 0.53
C SER A 43 13.00 9.45 1.14
N SER A 44 13.10 9.51 2.48
CA SER A 44 14.38 9.70 3.17
C SER A 44 15.32 8.51 2.96
N TYR A 45 14.83 7.29 3.09
CA TYR A 45 15.60 6.08 2.83
C TYR A 45 16.13 6.02 1.38
N MET A 46 15.30 6.33 0.38
CA MET A 46 15.74 6.37 -1.01
C MET A 46 16.90 7.36 -1.25
N LYS A 47 16.90 8.50 -0.55
CA LYS A 47 18.02 9.46 -0.61
C LYS A 47 19.31 8.90 -0.04
N THR A 48 19.25 8.11 1.04
CA THR A 48 20.47 7.49 1.61
C THR A 48 21.08 6.46 0.68
N LEU A 49 20.29 5.90 -0.24
CA LEU A 49 20.74 5.01 -1.30
C LEU A 49 21.20 5.76 -2.57
N GLY A 50 21.19 7.09 -2.58
CA GLY A 50 21.64 7.91 -3.71
C GLY A 50 20.58 8.19 -4.78
N PHE A 51 19.30 7.86 -4.56
CA PHE A 51 18.24 8.19 -5.53
C PHE A 51 17.90 9.68 -5.51
N GLY A 52 17.65 10.22 -6.71
CA GLY A 52 17.30 11.62 -6.92
C GLY A 52 15.90 12.01 -6.42
N LYS A 53 15.62 13.32 -6.42
CA LYS A 53 14.31 13.87 -6.05
C LYS A 53 13.22 13.33 -6.99
N GLY A 54 12.07 12.95 -6.41
CA GLY A 54 10.92 12.45 -7.16
C GLY A 54 10.85 10.92 -7.28
N ILE A 55 11.90 10.19 -6.89
CA ILE A 55 11.86 8.73 -6.77
C ILE A 55 11.30 8.34 -5.41
N GLY A 56 10.13 7.69 -5.40
CA GLY A 56 9.41 7.32 -4.18
C GLY A 56 8.27 6.33 -4.46
N ALA A 57 7.33 6.19 -3.53
CA ALA A 57 6.26 5.19 -3.62
C ALA A 57 5.40 5.31 -4.90
N HIS A 58 5.24 6.52 -5.44
CA HIS A 58 4.53 6.74 -6.69
C HIS A 58 5.30 6.22 -7.92
N ALA A 59 6.63 6.37 -7.93
CA ALA A 59 7.48 5.82 -8.99
C ALA A 59 7.38 4.29 -9.04
N PHE A 60 7.32 3.63 -7.88
CA PHE A 60 7.08 2.17 -7.82
C PHE A 60 5.74 1.77 -8.46
N ARG A 61 4.68 2.54 -8.23
CA ARG A 61 3.37 2.30 -8.88
C ARG A 61 3.46 2.46 -10.41
N HIS A 62 4.26 3.39 -10.92
CA HIS A 62 4.54 3.49 -12.35
C HIS A 62 5.28 2.26 -12.87
N THR A 63 6.37 1.85 -12.22
CA THR A 63 7.13 0.66 -12.59
C THR A 63 6.22 -0.57 -12.65
N LEU A 64 5.39 -0.79 -11.62
CA LEU A 64 4.42 -1.88 -11.59
C LEU A 64 3.46 -1.84 -12.79
N ALA A 65 2.89 -0.66 -13.09
CA ALA A 65 1.94 -0.50 -14.20
C ALA A 65 2.61 -0.74 -15.56
N THR A 66 3.79 -0.15 -15.80
CA THR A 66 4.56 -0.31 -17.03
C THR A 66 4.96 -1.77 -17.26
N GLU A 67 5.48 -2.44 -16.24
CA GLU A 67 5.89 -3.85 -16.34
C GLU A 67 4.71 -4.78 -16.62
N LEU A 68 3.55 -4.53 -16.01
CA LEU A 68 2.34 -5.29 -16.30
C LEU A 68 1.80 -5.01 -17.71
N HIS A 69 1.89 -3.77 -18.18
CA HIS A 69 1.52 -3.40 -19.55
C HIS A 69 2.39 -4.15 -20.58
N HIS A 70 3.71 -4.19 -20.39
CA HIS A 70 4.62 -4.98 -21.24
C HIS A 70 4.38 -6.50 -21.18
N LYS A 71 3.65 -6.99 -20.16
CA LYS A 71 3.19 -8.38 -20.05
C LYS A 71 1.79 -8.60 -20.63
N ASN A 72 1.28 -7.65 -21.41
CA ASN A 72 -0.06 -7.69 -22.02
C ASN A 72 -1.20 -7.84 -20.99
N VAL A 73 -1.03 -7.30 -19.78
CA VAL A 73 -2.14 -7.15 -18.83
C VAL A 73 -3.00 -5.98 -19.30
N SER A 74 -4.32 -6.17 -19.32
CA SER A 74 -5.23 -5.13 -19.80
C SER A 74 -5.21 -3.89 -18.91
N ASP A 75 -5.46 -2.72 -19.51
CA ASP A 75 -5.53 -1.45 -18.78
C ASP A 75 -6.61 -1.47 -17.69
N GLN A 76 -7.71 -2.21 -17.90
CA GLN A 76 -8.75 -2.39 -16.90
C GLN A 76 -8.24 -3.12 -15.65
N ASP A 77 -7.36 -4.10 -15.85
CA ASP A 77 -6.77 -4.89 -14.78
C ASP A 77 -5.68 -4.10 -14.04
N ILE A 78 -4.87 -3.35 -14.79
CA ILE A 78 -3.86 -2.44 -14.22
C ILE A 78 -4.56 -1.35 -13.39
N ALA A 79 -5.64 -0.74 -13.91
CA ALA A 79 -6.43 0.25 -13.20
C ALA A 79 -7.03 -0.32 -11.90
N LEU A 80 -7.51 -1.57 -11.93
CA LEU A 80 -8.09 -2.25 -10.77
C LEU A 80 -7.09 -2.43 -9.62
N ILE A 81 -5.85 -2.82 -9.91
CA ILE A 81 -4.83 -3.04 -8.85
C ILE A 81 -4.17 -1.73 -8.39
N THR A 82 -4.20 -0.70 -9.23
CA THR A 82 -3.65 0.62 -8.89
C THR A 82 -4.69 1.51 -8.23
N GLY A 83 -5.99 1.23 -8.35
CA GLY A 83 -7.06 2.03 -7.76
C GLY A 83 -7.43 3.23 -8.63
N HIS A 84 -7.26 3.13 -9.95
CA HIS A 84 -7.79 4.11 -10.89
C HIS A 84 -9.24 3.75 -11.26
N SER A 85 -10.10 4.75 -11.32
CA SER A 85 -11.44 4.59 -11.87
C SER A 85 -11.36 4.46 -13.38
N LEU A 86 -11.96 3.39 -13.91
CA LEU A 86 -12.19 3.29 -15.35
C LEU A 86 -13.30 4.27 -15.74
N ARG A 87 -13.16 4.93 -16.90
CA ARG A 87 -14.24 5.73 -17.46
C ARG A 87 -15.48 4.85 -17.57
N LYS A 88 -16.57 5.26 -16.94
CA LYS A 88 -17.86 4.55 -17.02
C LYS A 88 -18.48 4.88 -18.36
N ASN A 89 -18.41 3.95 -19.31
CA ASN A 89 -19.04 4.13 -20.62
C ASN A 89 -20.58 4.11 -20.53
N VAL A 90 -21.16 3.50 -19.48
CA VAL A 90 -22.61 3.43 -19.23
C VAL A 90 -22.91 3.65 -17.73
N PRO A 91 -23.03 4.91 -17.27
CA PRO A 91 -23.10 5.24 -15.85
C PRO A 91 -24.26 4.58 -15.09
N VAL A 92 -25.46 4.56 -15.69
CA VAL A 92 -26.68 4.02 -15.06
C VAL A 92 -26.55 2.53 -14.74
N LEU A 93 -26.01 1.73 -15.67
CA LEU A 93 -25.77 0.30 -15.40
C LEU A 93 -24.72 0.10 -14.31
N HIS A 94 -23.64 0.89 -14.35
CA HIS A 94 -22.56 0.81 -13.38
C HIS A 94 -22.98 1.20 -11.96
N ASP A 95 -23.93 2.13 -11.83
CA ASP A 95 -24.38 2.65 -10.54
C ASP A 95 -25.60 1.92 -9.98
N ALA A 96 -26.54 1.49 -10.83
CA ALA A 96 -27.79 0.87 -10.37
C ALA A 96 -27.85 -0.66 -10.49
N TYR A 97 -27.09 -1.27 -11.41
CA TYR A 97 -27.24 -2.70 -11.75
C TYR A 97 -25.99 -3.54 -11.48
N PHE A 98 -24.80 -2.97 -11.67
CA PHE A 98 -23.55 -3.69 -11.42
C PHE A 98 -23.11 -3.54 -9.97
N HIS A 99 -23.63 -4.42 -9.13
CA HIS A 99 -23.20 -4.50 -7.74
C HIS A 99 -21.73 -4.90 -7.64
N LYS A 100 -20.99 -4.17 -6.79
CA LYS A 100 -19.59 -4.52 -6.47
C LYS A 100 -19.57 -5.91 -5.84
N LYS A 101 -18.69 -6.79 -6.33
CA LYS A 101 -18.40 -8.10 -5.73
C LYS A 101 -16.97 -8.08 -5.15
N PRO A 102 -16.75 -7.59 -3.91
CA PRO A 102 -15.42 -7.34 -3.37
C PRO A 102 -14.52 -8.58 -3.35
N LYS A 103 -15.09 -9.75 -3.04
CA LYS A 103 -14.35 -11.03 -3.05
C LYS A 103 -13.80 -11.38 -4.43
N LEU A 104 -14.60 -11.22 -5.49
CA LEU A 104 -14.17 -11.47 -6.87
C LEU A 104 -13.13 -10.46 -7.33
N ALA A 105 -13.34 -9.18 -7.02
CA ALA A 105 -12.37 -8.13 -7.30
C ALA A 105 -11.02 -8.43 -6.62
N ARG A 106 -11.04 -8.85 -5.35
CA ARG A 106 -9.83 -9.22 -4.61
C ARG A 106 -9.12 -10.43 -5.22
N ALA A 107 -9.86 -11.49 -5.58
CA ALA A 107 -9.28 -12.66 -6.24
C ALA A 107 -8.61 -12.28 -7.58
N LYS A 108 -9.24 -11.38 -8.35
CA LYS A 108 -8.68 -10.86 -9.60
C LYS A 108 -7.41 -10.03 -9.34
N GLN A 109 -7.42 -9.13 -8.35
CA GLN A 109 -6.25 -8.36 -7.96
C GLN A 109 -5.05 -9.25 -7.62
N ILE A 110 -5.27 -10.32 -6.83
CA ILE A 110 -4.22 -11.29 -6.48
C ILE A 110 -3.63 -11.94 -7.74
N LYS A 111 -4.48 -12.39 -8.67
CA LYS A 111 -4.03 -13.02 -9.93
C LYS A 111 -3.21 -12.06 -10.79
N ILE A 112 -3.60 -10.79 -10.87
CA ILE A 112 -2.86 -9.78 -11.64
C ILE A 112 -1.51 -9.49 -10.98
N LEU A 113 -1.50 -9.26 -9.67
CA LEU A 113 -0.27 -8.99 -8.92
C LEU A 113 0.75 -10.14 -9.04
N ALA A 114 0.29 -11.40 -9.09
CA ALA A 114 1.15 -12.56 -9.28
C ALA A 114 1.89 -12.59 -10.64
N LYS A 115 1.44 -11.81 -11.64
CA LYS A 115 2.14 -11.66 -12.93
C LYS A 115 3.37 -10.74 -12.85
N TYR A 116 3.39 -9.84 -11.87
CA TYR A 116 4.53 -8.99 -11.60
C TYR A 116 5.59 -9.79 -10.83
N LYS A 117 6.72 -10.03 -11.48
CA LYS A 117 7.89 -10.71 -10.91
C LYS A 117 9.06 -9.73 -11.03
N PRO A 118 9.36 -8.94 -9.98
CA PRO A 118 10.50 -8.02 -10.04
C PRO A 118 11.79 -8.83 -10.24
N PRO A 119 12.79 -8.31 -10.96
CA PRO A 119 14.05 -9.01 -11.23
C PRO A 119 14.99 -9.04 -10.02
N VAL A 120 14.50 -8.65 -8.84
CA VAL A 120 15.24 -8.60 -7.58
C VAL A 120 14.57 -9.51 -6.57
N GLU A 121 15.38 -10.26 -5.83
CA GLU A 121 14.90 -11.01 -4.68
C GLU A 121 14.65 -10.05 -3.53
N LEU A 122 13.42 -10.05 -3.01
CA LEU A 122 13.09 -9.27 -1.83
C LEU A 122 13.38 -10.11 -0.58
N PRO A 123 14.01 -9.52 0.46
CA PRO A 123 14.20 -10.21 1.72
C PRO A 123 12.84 -10.62 2.28
N LYS A 124 12.75 -11.88 2.73
CA LYS A 124 11.56 -12.37 3.41
C LYS A 124 11.55 -11.81 4.83
N TYR A 125 10.37 -11.49 5.32
CA TYR A 125 10.20 -11.12 6.72
C TYR A 125 10.57 -12.30 7.61
N GLU A 126 11.35 -12.04 8.65
CA GLU A 126 11.68 -13.02 9.69
C GLU A 126 10.90 -12.73 10.96
N ARG A 127 10.36 -13.78 11.60
CA ARG A 127 9.63 -13.63 12.86
C ARG A 127 10.51 -12.93 13.90
N GLY A 128 9.97 -11.88 14.53
CA GLY A 128 10.66 -11.10 15.54
C GLY A 128 11.61 -10.04 14.97
N GLN A 129 11.72 -9.87 13.65
CA GLN A 129 12.61 -8.89 13.02
C GLN A 129 12.43 -7.46 13.55
N PHE A 130 11.21 -7.10 13.98
CA PHE A 130 10.89 -5.79 14.54
C PHE A 130 10.48 -5.83 16.02
N LYS A 131 10.87 -6.88 16.77
CA LYS A 131 10.48 -7.06 18.18
C LYS A 131 10.78 -5.82 19.03
N GLU A 132 11.95 -5.21 18.86
CA GLU A 132 12.34 -4.00 19.60
C GLU A 132 11.45 -2.80 19.28
N SER A 133 11.14 -2.59 17.99
CA SER A 133 10.24 -1.51 17.58
C SER A 133 8.82 -1.72 18.06
N LEU A 134 8.39 -2.99 18.19
CA LEU A 134 7.07 -3.38 18.66
C LEU A 134 6.96 -3.53 20.19
N ALA A 135 8.07 -3.43 20.92
CA ALA A 135 8.10 -3.65 22.36
C ALA A 135 7.48 -2.51 23.17
N ASP A 136 7.34 -1.32 22.59
CA ASP A 136 6.88 -0.12 23.27
C ASP A 136 5.54 0.40 22.69
N PRO A 137 4.40 0.01 23.28
CA PRO A 137 3.09 0.45 22.83
C PRO A 137 2.85 1.96 22.93
N SER A 138 3.63 2.69 23.74
CA SER A 138 3.49 4.16 23.86
C SER A 138 3.85 4.88 22.56
N LYS A 139 4.59 4.21 21.66
CA LYS A 139 4.94 4.71 20.33
C LYS A 139 3.90 4.39 19.26
N PHE A 140 2.82 3.70 19.61
CA PHE A 140 1.76 3.37 18.68
C PHE A 140 0.79 4.54 18.55
N TYR A 141 0.32 4.76 17.33
CA TYR A 141 -0.71 5.73 17.03
C TYR A 141 -2.04 5.01 16.83
N PRO A 142 -3.15 5.56 17.35
CA PRO A 142 -4.49 5.00 17.17
C PRO A 142 -4.85 4.79 15.68
#